data_AF-A0A8J6E242-F1
#
_entry.id   AF-A0A8J6E242-F1
#
_cell.length_a   1.000
_cell.length_b   1.000
_cell.length_c   1.000
_cell.angle_alpha   90.00
_cell.angle_beta   90.00
_cell.angle_gamma   90.00
#
_symmetry.space_group_name_H-M   'P 1'
#
loop_
_entity.id
_entity.type
_entity.pdbx_description
1 polymer ?
#
loop_
_entity_poly.entity_id
_entity_poly.type
_entity_poly.pdbx_seq_one_letter_code
_entity_poly.pdbx_strand_id
1 'polypeptide(L)'
;MYSSVRSLGSLTTREVEEAQRALEDSKVRERLRTLKRERREHDQNKKMATEFALSYKYKAESRISEHAKALEAEQRRFNNELAAKEREIEEQSLKRHYILNRLSQLESNAVRRIEHPPLRTVEPVHLESSPVIASRMSDARLKVKSLVEQRIEEQRRIAHERYHAQVEAIRAESARKLAARSRQIEEAAAARSARRTEELLALQLEAQRQLEEKQALLAQQKDDAVRRMRREAQREAQERSRVAMEETEHTKEERRVEAGMEGRILESLAMLQPQAFTAPVARKPIAKATFDYTVKLPETMLANLTYDEESDDEDSGPVDRRDWNLLVAEKTRLENEVHEHGLIEEELEAELKQVRDDLEGQRGMTKELNTHLEILQAEASTQAEKQRALEEENAATQAELAQRRADNAKALKDGRALEAKLTQGREASEAELKEARARLDTELRELKRAAAAEIAALKKELAAEEAKAAKATKRVESRQDRESSSQRAVEVAAVLEEVVAAACAALVK
;
A
#
# COMPACT_ATOMS: atom_id res chain seq x y z
N MET A 1 66.05 10.19 23.26
CA MET A 1 64.93 9.27 22.96
C MET A 1 64.40 9.50 21.54
N TYR A 2 65.22 9.27 20.50
CA TYR A 2 64.79 9.29 19.10
C TYR A 2 65.63 8.26 18.33
N SER A 3 65.21 6.99 18.34
CA SER A 3 65.95 5.91 17.69
C SER A 3 65.04 4.83 17.09
N SER A 4 63.95 5.19 16.41
CA SER A 4 63.08 4.18 15.77
C SER A 4 62.47 4.57 14.42
N VAL A 5 63.07 5.47 13.63
CA VAL A 5 62.56 5.83 12.28
C VAL A 5 63.47 5.34 11.15
N ARG A 6 64.49 4.52 11.43
CA ARG A 6 65.47 4.06 10.42
C ARG A 6 65.15 2.72 9.72
N SER A 7 63.95 2.14 9.85
CA SER A 7 63.66 0.81 9.24
C SER A 7 62.57 0.77 8.16
N LEU A 8 62.07 1.91 7.66
CA LEU A 8 61.09 1.91 6.56
C LEU A 8 61.73 1.74 5.16
N GLY A 9 63.06 1.69 5.07
CA GLY A 9 63.80 1.55 3.81
C GLY A 9 64.01 0.12 3.31
N SER A 10 63.41 -0.90 3.95
CA SER A 10 63.54 -2.30 3.51
C SER A 10 62.24 -3.08 3.56
N LEU A 11 61.08 -2.40 3.48
CA LEU A 11 59.83 -3.12 3.24
C LEU A 11 59.87 -3.65 1.82
N THR A 12 60.08 -4.95 1.69
CA THR A 12 60.04 -5.63 0.41
C THR A 12 58.64 -5.49 -0.18
N THR A 13 58.51 -5.51 -1.51
CA THR A 13 57.20 -5.45 -2.19
C THR A 13 56.19 -6.48 -1.63
N ARG A 14 56.69 -7.60 -1.11
CA ARG A 14 55.91 -8.62 -0.39
C ARG A 14 55.26 -8.14 0.91
N GLU A 15 55.97 -7.37 1.74
CA GLU A 15 55.41 -6.89 3.02
C GLU A 15 54.34 -5.82 2.79
N VAL A 16 54.46 -5.02 1.72
CA VAL A 16 53.43 -4.07 1.29
C VAL A 16 52.21 -4.80 0.74
N GLU A 17 52.39 -5.84 -0.07
CA GLU A 17 51.30 -6.69 -0.56
C GLU A 17 50.60 -7.46 0.57
N GLU A 18 51.34 -7.97 1.56
CA GLU A 18 50.77 -8.64 2.73
C GLU A 18 49.98 -7.67 3.62
N ALA A 19 50.49 -6.45 3.82
CA ALA A 19 49.77 -5.41 4.54
C ALA A 19 48.49 -4.98 3.80
N GLN A 20 48.54 -4.87 2.46
CA GLN A 20 47.36 -4.58 1.62
C GLN A 20 46.33 -5.72 1.70
N ARG A 21 46.74 -6.99 1.59
CA ARG A 21 45.84 -8.14 1.74
C ARG A 21 45.21 -8.19 3.13
N ALA A 22 45.97 -7.94 4.19
CA ALA A 22 45.44 -7.88 5.55
C ALA A 22 44.39 -6.78 5.73
N LEU A 23 44.57 -5.64 5.05
CA LEU A 23 43.66 -4.50 5.10
C LEU A 23 42.39 -4.75 4.28
N GLU A 24 42.49 -5.40 3.13
CA GLU A 24 41.34 -5.88 2.35
C GLU A 24 40.55 -6.95 3.10
N ASP A 25 41.23 -7.92 3.72
CA ASP A 25 40.61 -8.93 4.58
C ASP A 25 39.86 -8.32 5.76
N SER A 26 40.44 -7.29 6.39
CA SER A 26 39.80 -6.51 7.45
C SER A 26 38.51 -5.85 6.96
N LYS A 27 38.56 -5.15 5.82
CA LYS A 27 37.39 -4.52 5.20
C LYS A 27 36.31 -5.52 4.82
N VAL A 28 36.68 -6.69 4.29
CA VAL A 28 35.75 -7.77 3.95
C VAL A 28 35.08 -8.33 5.21
N ARG A 29 35.84 -8.55 6.30
CA ARG A 29 35.29 -9.02 7.59
C ARG A 29 34.35 -8.00 8.20
N GLU A 30 34.69 -6.71 8.13
CA GLU A 30 33.84 -5.64 8.63
C GLU A 30 32.53 -5.54 7.84
N ARG A 31 32.60 -5.62 6.51
CA ARG A 31 31.42 -5.65 5.63
C ARG A 31 30.56 -6.90 5.81
N LEU A 32 31.18 -8.06 6.09
CA LEU A 32 30.44 -9.27 6.46
C LEU A 32 29.74 -9.13 7.82
N ARG A 33 30.33 -8.40 8.77
CA ARG A 33 29.70 -8.12 10.07
C ARG A 33 28.52 -7.15 9.91
N THR A 34 28.64 -6.10 9.09
CA THR A 34 27.52 -5.18 8.82
C THR A 34 26.38 -5.90 8.10
N LEU A 35 26.67 -6.66 7.03
CA LEU A 35 25.65 -7.45 6.32
C LEU A 35 24.96 -8.48 7.23
N LYS A 36 25.69 -9.11 8.16
CA LYS A 36 25.08 -10.02 9.15
C LYS A 36 24.18 -9.28 10.16
N ARG A 37 24.51 -8.04 10.53
CA ARG A 37 23.65 -7.20 11.38
C ARG A 37 22.40 -6.76 10.63
N GLU A 38 22.55 -6.23 9.42
CA GLU A 38 21.44 -5.84 8.54
C GLU A 38 20.48 -7.01 8.27
N ARG A 39 21.01 -8.21 8.03
CA ARG A 39 20.16 -9.41 7.86
C ARG A 39 19.38 -9.76 9.12
N ARG A 40 19.99 -9.67 10.30
CA ARG A 40 19.31 -9.92 11.58
C ARG A 40 18.25 -8.87 11.86
N GLU A 41 18.54 -7.60 11.59
CA GLU A 41 17.58 -6.49 11.70
C GLU A 41 16.42 -6.68 10.74
N HIS A 42 16.68 -7.08 9.50
CA HIS A 42 15.64 -7.42 8.52
C HIS A 42 14.77 -8.60 8.98
N ASP A 43 15.37 -9.69 9.46
CA ASP A 43 14.64 -10.86 9.96
C ASP A 43 13.81 -10.52 11.20
N GLN A 44 14.33 -9.65 12.08
CA GLN A 44 13.61 -9.14 13.26
C GLN A 44 12.45 -8.23 12.84
N ASN A 45 12.66 -7.32 11.90
CA ASN A 45 11.60 -6.46 11.35
C ASN A 45 10.51 -7.28 10.65
N LYS A 46 10.88 -8.35 9.92
CA LYS A 46 9.92 -9.27 9.30
C LYS A 46 9.07 -9.97 10.35
N LYS A 47 9.68 -10.48 11.43
CA LYS A 47 8.95 -11.10 12.55
C LYS A 47 8.01 -10.11 13.22
N MET A 48 8.50 -8.91 13.56
CA MET A 48 7.65 -7.87 14.16
C MET A 48 6.50 -7.48 13.25
N ALA A 49 6.72 -7.35 11.94
CA ALA A 49 5.66 -7.06 10.97
C ALA A 49 4.60 -8.18 10.93
N THR A 50 5.01 -9.45 10.95
CA THR A 50 4.07 -10.58 11.00
C THR A 50 3.29 -10.63 12.32
N GLU A 51 3.92 -10.36 13.46
CA GLU A 51 3.26 -10.31 14.77
C GLU A 51 2.27 -9.13 14.85
N PHE A 52 2.64 -7.97 14.30
CA PHE A 52 1.75 -6.81 14.20
C PHE A 52 0.52 -7.09 13.34
N ALA A 53 0.73 -7.74 12.18
CA ALA A 53 -0.36 -8.13 11.27
C ALA A 53 -1.32 -9.14 11.92
N LEU A 54 -0.79 -10.15 12.62
CA LEU A 54 -1.59 -11.11 13.37
C LEU A 54 -2.36 -10.44 14.51
N SER A 55 -1.71 -9.57 15.28
CA SER A 55 -2.35 -8.80 16.37
C SER A 55 -3.48 -7.92 15.85
N TYR A 56 -3.27 -7.23 14.71
CA TYR A 56 -4.30 -6.41 14.09
C TYR A 56 -5.47 -7.26 13.59
N LYS A 57 -5.20 -8.41 12.96
CA LYS A 57 -6.23 -9.37 12.53
C LYS A 57 -7.05 -9.88 13.70
N TYR A 58 -6.42 -10.34 14.78
CA TYR A 58 -7.13 -10.81 15.98
C TYR A 58 -7.96 -9.70 16.63
N LYS A 59 -7.45 -8.46 16.71
CA LYS A 59 -8.21 -7.31 17.22
C LYS A 59 -9.40 -6.96 16.33
N ALA A 60 -9.23 -7.03 15.01
CA ALA A 60 -10.30 -6.80 14.05
C ALA A 60 -11.38 -7.88 14.16
N GLU A 61 -10.99 -9.17 14.20
CA GLU A 61 -11.92 -10.29 14.38
C GLU A 61 -12.66 -10.23 15.72
N SER A 62 -11.98 -9.84 16.81
CA SER A 62 -12.62 -9.61 18.12
C SER A 62 -13.67 -8.51 18.06
N ARG A 63 -13.33 -7.35 17.46
CA ARG A 63 -14.27 -6.24 17.29
C ARG A 63 -15.46 -6.62 16.41
N ILE A 64 -15.23 -7.32 15.30
CA ILE A 64 -16.31 -7.82 14.43
C ILE A 64 -17.21 -8.78 15.21
N SER A 65 -16.64 -9.70 16.00
CA SER A 65 -17.41 -10.61 16.84
C SER A 65 -18.22 -9.88 17.93
N GLU A 66 -17.64 -8.85 18.56
CA GLU A 66 -18.34 -8.01 19.54
C GLU A 66 -19.50 -7.23 18.90
N HIS A 67 -19.27 -6.60 17.74
CA HIS A 67 -20.31 -5.90 16.99
C HIS A 67 -21.42 -6.86 16.52
N ALA A 68 -21.07 -8.06 16.06
CA ALA A 68 -22.05 -9.07 15.66
C ALA A 68 -22.93 -9.50 16.86
N LYS A 69 -22.33 -9.74 18.03
CA LYS A 69 -23.07 -10.05 19.26
C LYS A 69 -23.96 -8.89 19.72
N ALA A 70 -23.48 -7.65 19.57
CA ALA A 70 -24.27 -6.45 19.89
C ALA A 70 -25.48 -6.32 18.96
N LEU A 71 -25.30 -6.50 17.65
CA LEU A 71 -26.38 -6.51 16.66
C LEU A 71 -27.39 -7.62 16.91
N GLU A 72 -26.94 -8.85 17.23
CA GLU A 72 -27.85 -9.93 17.59
C GLU A 72 -28.66 -9.61 18.86
N ALA A 73 -28.04 -8.98 19.86
CA ALA A 73 -28.72 -8.58 21.09
C ALA A 73 -29.75 -7.47 20.82
N GLU A 74 -29.43 -6.48 19.99
CA GLU A 74 -30.36 -5.44 19.55
C GLU A 74 -31.52 -6.04 18.75
N GLN A 75 -31.24 -6.92 17.79
CA GLN A 75 -32.28 -7.59 17.00
C GLN A 75 -33.24 -8.41 17.88
N ARG A 76 -32.73 -9.09 18.91
CA ARG A 76 -33.57 -9.79 19.89
C ARG A 76 -34.43 -8.82 20.70
N ARG A 77 -33.91 -7.67 21.10
CA ARG A 77 -34.68 -6.62 21.79
C ARG A 77 -35.81 -6.10 20.91
N PHE A 78 -35.51 -5.76 19.65
CA PHE A 78 -36.52 -5.30 18.68
C PHE A 78 -37.59 -6.35 18.41
N ASN A 79 -37.23 -7.63 18.25
CA ASN A 79 -38.22 -8.70 18.04
C ASN A 79 -39.15 -8.87 19.24
N ASN A 80 -38.62 -8.72 20.46
CA ASN A 80 -39.43 -8.79 21.68
C ASN A 80 -40.36 -7.58 21.80
N GLU A 81 -39.91 -6.39 21.43
CA GLU A 81 -40.71 -5.17 21.40
C GLU A 81 -41.83 -5.27 20.35
N LEU A 82 -41.52 -5.75 19.15
CA LEU A 82 -42.50 -6.00 18.10
C LEU A 82 -43.56 -7.00 18.56
N ALA A 83 -43.15 -8.11 19.18
CA ALA A 83 -44.09 -9.09 19.73
C ALA A 83 -44.92 -8.53 20.90
N ALA A 84 -44.38 -7.61 21.69
CA ALA A 84 -45.13 -6.95 22.76
C ALA A 84 -46.20 -6.00 22.19
N LYS A 85 -45.86 -5.20 21.17
CA LYS A 85 -46.77 -4.30 20.47
C LYS A 85 -47.87 -5.05 19.71
N GLU A 86 -47.54 -6.17 19.06
CA GLU A 86 -48.53 -7.03 18.41
C GLU A 86 -49.57 -7.57 19.42
N ARG A 87 -49.12 -8.00 20.61
CA ARG A 87 -50.03 -8.43 21.69
C ARG A 87 -50.88 -7.29 22.25
N GLU A 88 -50.33 -6.09 22.33
CA GLU A 88 -51.06 -4.91 22.79
C GLU A 88 -52.19 -4.55 21.82
N ILE A 89 -51.92 -4.58 20.51
CA ILE A 89 -52.94 -4.40 19.46
C ILE A 89 -54.02 -5.48 19.56
N GLU A 90 -53.64 -6.75 19.71
CA GLU A 90 -54.60 -7.85 19.89
C GLU A 90 -55.49 -7.63 21.12
N GLU A 91 -54.94 -7.18 22.24
CA GLU A 91 -55.70 -6.90 23.46
C GLU A 91 -56.70 -5.73 23.26
N GLN A 92 -56.28 -4.64 22.60
CA GLN A 92 -57.17 -3.52 22.29
C GLN A 92 -58.29 -3.93 21.33
N SER A 93 -57.98 -4.75 20.32
CA SER A 93 -58.95 -5.29 19.38
C SER A 93 -59.99 -6.16 20.06
N LEU A 94 -59.59 -6.99 21.02
CA LEU A 94 -60.51 -7.78 21.84
C LEU A 94 -61.42 -6.89 22.71
N LYS A 95 -60.88 -5.84 23.32
CA LYS A 95 -61.67 -4.86 24.11
C LYS A 95 -62.70 -4.14 23.23
N ARG A 96 -62.27 -3.65 22.06
CA ARG A 96 -63.14 -3.00 21.08
C ARG A 96 -64.23 -3.95 20.60
N HIS A 97 -63.89 -5.20 20.29
CA HIS A 97 -64.87 -6.21 19.88
C HIS A 97 -65.91 -6.51 20.96
N TYR A 98 -65.48 -6.59 22.22
CA TYR A 98 -66.38 -6.75 23.36
C TYR A 98 -67.36 -5.57 23.48
N ILE A 99 -66.87 -4.33 23.36
CA ILE A 99 -67.71 -3.13 23.43
C ILE A 99 -68.71 -3.09 22.27
N LEU A 100 -68.27 -3.39 21.04
CA LEU A 100 -69.15 -3.47 19.87
C LEU A 100 -70.26 -4.52 20.04
N ASN A 101 -69.94 -5.68 20.62
CA ASN A 101 -70.94 -6.70 20.93
C ASN A 101 -71.94 -6.20 21.99
N ARG A 102 -71.46 -5.48 23.01
CA ARG A 102 -72.32 -4.84 24.03
C ARG A 102 -73.24 -3.79 23.42
N LEU A 103 -72.74 -2.93 22.53
CA LEU A 103 -73.55 -1.96 21.77
C LEU A 103 -74.63 -2.67 20.95
N SER A 104 -74.27 -3.73 20.23
CA SER A 104 -75.22 -4.52 19.44
C SER A 104 -76.33 -5.14 20.31
N GLN A 105 -75.98 -5.62 21.52
CA GLN A 105 -76.97 -6.13 22.48
C GLN A 105 -77.90 -5.02 22.99
N LEU A 106 -77.38 -3.84 23.29
CA LEU A 106 -78.18 -2.69 23.72
C LEU A 106 -79.13 -2.24 22.59
N GLU A 107 -78.66 -2.17 21.35
CA GLU A 107 -79.49 -1.85 20.19
C GLU A 107 -80.58 -2.90 19.95
N SER A 108 -80.24 -4.19 20.01
CA SER A 108 -81.23 -5.27 19.89
C SER A 108 -82.29 -5.21 21.00
N ASN A 109 -81.88 -4.91 22.24
CA ASN A 109 -82.81 -4.75 23.36
C ASN A 109 -83.69 -3.50 23.22
N ALA A 110 -83.14 -2.38 22.74
CA ALA A 110 -83.90 -1.17 22.46
C ALA A 110 -84.95 -1.40 21.36
N VAL A 111 -84.56 -2.06 20.26
CA VAL A 111 -85.47 -2.43 19.17
C VAL A 111 -86.58 -3.36 19.69
N ARG A 112 -86.24 -4.40 20.48
CA ARG A 112 -87.24 -5.29 21.10
C ARG A 112 -88.22 -4.55 22.01
N ARG A 113 -87.78 -3.54 22.76
CA ARG A 113 -88.66 -2.72 23.61
C ARG A 113 -89.61 -1.83 22.81
N ILE A 114 -89.22 -1.42 21.59
CA ILE A 114 -90.07 -0.66 20.67
C ILE A 114 -91.08 -1.58 19.97
N GLU A 115 -90.64 -2.76 19.52
CA GLU A 115 -91.50 -3.75 18.83
C GLU A 115 -92.50 -4.43 19.80
N HIS A 116 -92.08 -4.66 21.03
CA HIS A 116 -92.86 -5.28 22.09
C HIS A 116 -92.79 -4.45 23.38
N PRO A 117 -93.52 -3.31 23.44
CA PRO A 117 -93.59 -2.54 24.68
C PRO A 117 -94.14 -3.45 25.79
N PRO A 118 -93.56 -3.44 27.00
CA PRO A 118 -94.09 -4.22 28.11
C PRO A 118 -95.53 -3.79 28.33
N LEU A 119 -96.48 -4.70 28.08
CA LEU A 119 -97.89 -4.46 28.28
C LEU A 119 -98.09 -4.15 29.77
N ARG A 120 -98.25 -2.86 30.10
CA ARG A 120 -98.93 -2.49 31.34
C ARG A 120 -100.27 -3.22 31.30
N THR A 121 -100.59 -3.93 32.37
CA THR A 121 -101.89 -4.57 32.59
C THR A 121 -102.95 -3.48 32.69
N VAL A 122 -103.39 -2.97 31.55
CA VAL A 122 -104.59 -2.16 31.43
C VAL A 122 -105.73 -3.16 31.29
N GLU A 123 -106.61 -3.20 32.29
CA GLU A 123 -107.84 -3.98 32.22
C GLU A 123 -108.61 -3.65 30.93
N PRO A 124 -109.16 -4.66 30.22
CA PRO A 124 -109.76 -4.43 28.92
C PRO A 124 -111.10 -3.71 29.06
N VAL A 125 -111.13 -2.42 28.75
CA VAL A 125 -112.39 -1.71 28.46
C VAL A 125 -112.94 -2.27 27.15
N HIS A 126 -113.99 -3.09 27.23
CA HIS A 126 -114.72 -3.60 26.09
C HIS A 126 -115.47 -2.45 25.40
N LEU A 127 -114.94 -1.99 24.27
CA LEU A 127 -115.70 -1.19 23.32
C LEU A 127 -116.28 -2.15 22.27
N GLU A 128 -117.59 -2.33 22.31
CA GLU A 128 -118.36 -3.02 21.27
C GLU A 128 -118.24 -2.24 19.95
N SER A 129 -117.31 -2.64 19.09
CA SER A 129 -117.14 -2.04 17.78
C SER A 129 -118.05 -2.71 16.75
N SER A 130 -118.97 -1.92 16.19
CA SER A 130 -119.81 -2.29 15.04
C SER A 130 -118.96 -2.78 13.84
N PRO A 131 -119.35 -3.88 13.16
CA PRO A 131 -118.54 -4.56 12.13
C PRO A 131 -118.20 -3.71 10.89
N VAL A 132 -118.94 -2.62 10.66
CA VAL A 132 -118.70 -1.70 9.52
C VAL A 132 -117.50 -0.78 9.77
N ILE A 133 -117.19 -0.45 11.02
CA ILE A 133 -116.06 0.43 11.39
C ILE A 133 -114.73 -0.35 11.39
N ALA A 134 -114.76 -1.63 11.80
CA ALA A 134 -113.57 -2.50 11.81
C ALA A 134 -112.98 -2.71 10.40
N SER A 135 -113.83 -2.87 9.37
CA SER A 135 -113.40 -3.07 7.99
C SER A 135 -112.80 -1.79 7.36
N ARG A 136 -113.40 -0.61 7.57
CA ARG A 136 -112.86 0.67 7.04
C ARG A 136 -111.57 1.11 7.74
N MET A 137 -111.44 0.86 9.05
CA MET A 137 -110.21 1.11 9.80
C MET A 137 -109.07 0.18 9.39
N SER A 138 -109.37 -1.05 8.96
CA SER A 138 -108.39 -2.01 8.45
C SER A 138 -107.76 -1.54 7.13
N ASP A 139 -108.56 -1.08 6.17
CA ASP A 139 -108.05 -0.58 4.88
C ASP A 139 -107.26 0.72 5.03
N ALA A 140 -107.71 1.63 5.91
CA ALA A 140 -106.96 2.83 6.23
C ALA A 140 -105.61 2.51 6.90
N ARG A 141 -105.59 1.54 7.83
CA ARG A 141 -104.36 1.07 8.49
C ARG A 141 -103.40 0.39 7.51
N LEU A 142 -103.90 -0.43 6.58
CA LEU A 142 -103.08 -1.07 5.55
C LEU A 142 -102.45 -0.04 4.61
N LYS A 143 -103.21 0.98 4.17
CA LYS A 143 -102.68 2.08 3.34
C LYS A 143 -101.66 2.94 4.07
N VAL A 144 -101.89 3.23 5.36
CA VAL A 144 -100.91 3.96 6.18
C VAL A 144 -99.65 3.14 6.36
N LYS A 145 -99.77 1.82 6.62
CA LYS A 145 -98.62 0.93 6.76
C LYS A 145 -97.78 0.88 5.49
N SER A 146 -98.41 0.74 4.32
CA SER A 146 -97.68 0.72 3.04
C SER A 146 -96.99 2.06 2.73
N LEU A 147 -97.62 3.20 3.06
CA LEU A 147 -97.01 4.52 2.89
C LEU A 147 -95.83 4.73 3.84
N VAL A 148 -95.93 4.24 5.09
CA VAL A 148 -94.84 4.29 6.06
C VAL A 148 -93.68 3.40 5.62
N GLU A 149 -93.94 2.19 5.13
CA GLU A 149 -92.92 1.29 4.58
C GLU A 149 -92.19 1.92 3.37
N GLN A 150 -92.94 2.52 2.43
CA GLN A 150 -92.36 3.25 1.29
C GLN A 150 -91.50 4.44 1.74
N ARG A 151 -91.95 5.22 2.73
CA ARG A 151 -91.17 6.35 3.27
C ARG A 151 -89.90 5.90 3.99
N ILE A 152 -89.96 4.79 4.72
CA ILE A 152 -88.79 4.20 5.39
C ILE A 152 -87.79 3.69 4.35
N GLU A 153 -88.26 3.04 3.27
CA GLU A 153 -87.40 2.60 2.16
C GLU A 153 -86.76 3.78 1.42
N GLU A 154 -87.51 4.84 1.12
CA GLU A 154 -86.99 6.08 0.53
C GLU A 154 -85.91 6.72 1.42
N GLN A 155 -86.16 6.84 2.73
CA GLN A 155 -85.18 7.39 3.66
C GLN A 155 -83.93 6.52 3.79
N ARG A 156 -84.09 5.19 3.85
CA ARG A 156 -82.96 4.24 3.86
C ARG A 156 -82.13 4.35 2.59
N ARG A 157 -82.78 4.49 1.43
CA ARG A 157 -82.08 4.68 0.16
C ARG A 157 -81.27 5.98 0.15
N ILE A 158 -81.85 7.10 0.58
CA ILE A 158 -81.15 8.39 0.65
C ILE A 158 -79.98 8.33 1.63
N ALA A 159 -80.16 7.71 2.80
CA ALA A 159 -79.09 7.53 3.78
C ALA A 159 -77.95 6.66 3.23
N HIS A 160 -78.29 5.58 2.54
CA HIS A 160 -77.32 4.69 1.89
C HIS A 160 -76.54 5.40 0.77
N GLU A 161 -77.22 6.17 -0.08
CA GLU A 161 -76.58 6.98 -1.13
C GLU A 161 -75.65 8.06 -0.52
N ARG A 162 -76.06 8.73 0.57
CA ARG A 162 -75.21 9.68 1.29
C ARG A 162 -73.99 9.03 1.93
N TYR A 163 -74.17 7.87 2.55
CA TYR A 163 -73.07 7.11 3.14
C TYR A 163 -72.05 6.69 2.09
N HIS A 164 -72.50 6.15 0.94
CA HIS A 164 -71.61 5.80 -0.16
C HIS A 164 -70.84 7.01 -0.70
N ALA A 165 -71.50 8.15 -0.90
CA ALA A 165 -70.85 9.37 -1.34
C ALA A 165 -69.79 9.86 -0.34
N GLN A 166 -70.05 9.74 0.96
CA GLN A 166 -69.07 10.07 2.01
C GLN A 166 -67.88 9.11 2.01
N VAL A 167 -68.12 7.80 1.88
CA VAL A 167 -67.04 6.80 1.80
C VAL A 167 -66.16 7.03 0.57
N GLU A 168 -66.74 7.36 -0.58
CA GLU A 168 -65.98 7.69 -1.78
C GLU A 168 -65.18 8.99 -1.63
N ALA A 169 -65.75 10.01 -0.98
CA ALA A 169 -65.04 11.25 -0.68
C ALA A 169 -63.83 11.02 0.24
N ILE A 170 -64.00 10.22 1.30
CA ILE A 170 -62.91 9.85 2.23
C ILE A 170 -61.83 9.04 1.51
N ARG A 171 -62.21 8.08 0.64
CA ARG A 171 -61.25 7.32 -0.18
C ARG A 171 -60.48 8.21 -1.15
N ALA A 172 -61.15 9.16 -1.80
CA ALA A 172 -60.49 10.11 -2.69
C ALA A 172 -59.54 11.05 -1.93
N GLU A 173 -59.92 11.51 -0.74
CA GLU A 173 -59.08 12.38 0.08
C GLU A 173 -57.86 11.65 0.64
N SER A 174 -58.05 10.42 1.16
CA SER A 174 -56.94 9.57 1.62
C SER A 174 -55.98 9.22 0.48
N ALA A 175 -56.49 8.92 -0.73
CA ALA A 175 -55.65 8.71 -1.91
C ALA A 175 -54.85 9.97 -2.29
N ARG A 176 -55.45 11.16 -2.21
CA ARG A 176 -54.73 12.44 -2.42
C ARG A 176 -53.65 12.68 -1.37
N LYS A 177 -53.95 12.44 -0.09
CA LYS A 177 -52.98 12.56 1.01
C LYS A 177 -51.82 11.57 0.86
N LEU A 178 -52.10 10.33 0.48
CA LEU A 178 -51.09 9.31 0.20
C LEU A 178 -50.21 9.70 -1.00
N ALA A 179 -50.81 10.18 -2.09
CA ALA A 179 -50.06 10.65 -3.26
C ALA A 179 -49.15 11.86 -2.93
N ALA A 180 -49.64 12.80 -2.13
CA ALA A 180 -48.85 13.94 -1.66
C ALA A 180 -47.68 13.49 -0.77
N ARG A 181 -47.92 12.56 0.16
CA ARG A 181 -46.87 12.00 1.03
C ARG A 181 -45.84 11.19 0.23
N SER A 182 -46.26 10.45 -0.79
CA SER A 182 -45.35 9.74 -1.70
C SER A 182 -44.41 10.71 -2.42
N ARG A 183 -44.94 11.83 -2.95
CA ARG A 183 -44.11 12.88 -3.58
C ARG A 183 -43.12 13.50 -2.60
N GLN A 184 -43.54 13.78 -1.37
CA GLN A 184 -42.62 14.30 -0.33
C GLN A 184 -41.50 13.32 0.00
N ILE A 185 -41.78 12.01 0.03
CA ILE A 185 -40.76 10.98 0.26
C ILE A 185 -39.79 10.92 -0.92
N GLU A 186 -40.28 10.98 -2.16
CA GLU A 186 -39.45 11.00 -3.38
C GLU A 186 -38.57 12.26 -3.44
N GLU A 187 -39.12 13.44 -3.16
CA GLU A 187 -38.37 14.70 -3.10
C GLU A 187 -37.31 14.68 -1.99
N ALA A 188 -37.65 14.15 -0.81
CA ALA A 188 -36.70 14.00 0.30
C ALA A 188 -35.62 12.95 0.00
N ALA A 189 -35.95 11.87 -0.71
CA ALA A 189 -35.00 10.88 -1.18
C ALA A 189 -34.05 11.48 -2.22
N ALA A 190 -34.58 12.22 -3.19
CA ALA A 190 -33.81 12.92 -4.22
C ALA A 190 -32.88 13.99 -3.62
N ALA A 191 -33.35 14.75 -2.62
CA ALA A 191 -32.53 15.72 -1.91
C ALA A 191 -31.39 15.05 -1.11
N ARG A 192 -31.66 13.90 -0.47
CA ARG A 192 -30.64 13.11 0.23
C ARG A 192 -29.61 12.53 -0.74
N SER A 193 -30.04 12.00 -1.90
CA SER A 193 -29.12 11.49 -2.91
C SER A 193 -28.25 12.61 -3.49
N ALA A 194 -28.82 13.79 -3.76
CA ALA A 194 -28.07 14.95 -4.25
C ALA A 194 -26.97 15.37 -3.26
N ARG A 195 -27.31 15.50 -1.96
CA ARG A 195 -26.32 15.81 -0.91
C ARG A 195 -25.22 14.75 -0.83
N ARG A 196 -25.58 13.46 -0.87
CA ARG A 196 -24.59 12.37 -0.86
C ARG A 196 -23.67 12.43 -2.07
N THR A 197 -24.18 12.77 -3.25
CA THR A 197 -23.35 12.93 -4.45
C THR A 197 -22.41 14.13 -4.34
N GLU A 198 -22.86 15.25 -3.76
CA GLU A 198 -22.02 16.43 -3.51
C GLU A 198 -20.91 16.13 -2.49
N GLU A 199 -21.24 15.42 -1.40
CA GLU A 199 -20.28 14.97 -0.39
C GLU A 199 -19.23 14.02 -0.98
N LEU A 200 -19.65 13.06 -1.81
CA LEU A 200 -18.72 12.15 -2.51
C LEU A 200 -17.80 12.90 -3.48
N LEU A 201 -18.33 13.89 -4.21
CA LEU A 201 -17.53 14.76 -5.08
C LEU A 201 -16.52 15.59 -4.28
N ALA A 202 -16.92 16.13 -3.12
CA ALA A 202 -16.03 16.86 -2.23
C ALA A 202 -14.90 15.98 -1.70
N LEU A 203 -15.22 14.76 -1.23
CA LEU A 203 -14.22 13.79 -0.77
C LEU A 203 -13.27 13.37 -1.91
N GLN A 204 -13.78 13.21 -3.13
CA GLN A 204 -12.95 12.89 -4.29
C GLN A 204 -11.97 14.02 -4.63
N LEU A 205 -12.43 15.29 -4.57
CA LEU A 205 -11.56 16.44 -4.79
C LEU A 205 -10.52 16.60 -3.67
N GLU A 206 -10.87 16.33 -2.42
CA GLU A 206 -9.92 16.32 -1.30
C GLU A 206 -8.86 15.23 -1.47
N ALA A 207 -9.28 14.02 -1.85
CA ALA A 207 -8.37 12.92 -2.15
C ALA A 207 -7.41 13.27 -3.30
N GLN A 208 -7.89 13.95 -4.35
CA GLN A 208 -7.05 14.44 -5.44
C GLN A 208 -6.03 15.48 -4.96
N ARG A 209 -6.44 16.46 -4.15
CA ARG A 209 -5.51 17.45 -3.56
C ARG A 209 -4.43 16.78 -2.71
N GLN A 210 -4.79 15.79 -1.89
CA GLN A 210 -3.80 15.04 -1.11
C GLN A 210 -2.82 14.26 -1.99
N LEU A 211 -3.27 13.73 -3.13
CA LEU A 211 -2.39 13.07 -4.10
C LEU A 211 -1.45 14.07 -4.76
N GLU A 212 -1.94 15.24 -5.17
CA GLU A 212 -1.13 16.33 -5.72
C GLU A 212 -0.08 16.82 -4.72
N GLU A 213 -0.46 17.03 -3.45
CA GLU A 213 0.47 17.39 -2.37
C GLU A 213 1.55 16.32 -2.15
N LYS A 214 1.17 15.04 -2.12
CA LYS A 214 2.13 13.93 -2.01
C LYS A 214 3.07 13.87 -3.21
N GLN A 215 2.58 14.09 -4.42
CA GLN A 215 3.39 14.14 -5.63
C GLN A 215 4.38 15.32 -5.61
N ALA A 216 3.93 16.50 -5.16
CA ALA A 216 4.78 17.68 -5.00
C ALA A 216 5.89 17.44 -3.96
N LEU A 217 5.56 16.83 -2.81
CA LEU A 217 6.54 16.44 -1.78
C LEU A 217 7.56 15.43 -2.31
N LEU A 218 7.13 14.44 -3.08
CA LEU A 218 8.03 13.47 -3.71
C LEU A 218 8.95 14.12 -4.75
N ALA A 219 8.43 15.07 -5.54
CA ALA A 219 9.24 15.84 -6.48
C ALA A 219 10.31 16.66 -5.75
N GLN A 220 9.92 17.34 -4.66
CA GLN A 220 10.85 18.09 -3.82
C GLN A 220 11.94 17.19 -3.20
N GLN A 221 11.57 16.01 -2.69
CA GLN A 221 12.54 15.05 -2.14
C GLN A 221 13.52 14.54 -3.20
N LYS A 222 13.05 14.31 -4.44
CA LYS A 222 13.91 13.93 -5.57
C LYS A 222 14.87 15.06 -5.93
N ASP A 223 14.39 16.30 -6.02
CA ASP A 223 15.22 17.46 -6.31
C ASP A 223 16.28 17.69 -5.22
N ASP A 224 15.90 17.55 -3.95
CA ASP A 224 16.82 17.66 -2.82
C ASP A 224 17.86 16.53 -2.81
N ALA A 225 17.47 15.30 -3.15
CA ALA A 225 18.41 14.18 -3.31
C ALA A 225 19.40 14.44 -4.45
N VAL A 226 18.93 14.95 -5.60
CA VAL A 226 19.80 15.33 -6.73
C VAL A 226 20.75 16.46 -6.34
N ARG A 227 20.28 17.46 -5.58
CA ARG A 227 21.14 18.54 -5.06
C ARG A 227 22.19 18.03 -4.09
N ARG A 228 21.85 17.09 -3.19
CA ARG A 228 22.83 16.45 -2.29
C ARG A 228 23.88 15.68 -3.07
N MET A 229 23.46 14.84 -4.02
CA MET A 229 24.36 14.11 -4.91
C MET A 229 25.29 15.04 -5.70
N ARG A 230 24.77 16.16 -6.24
CA ARG A 230 25.60 17.16 -6.93
C ARG A 230 26.63 17.82 -6.00
N ARG A 231 26.23 18.15 -4.77
CA ARG A 231 27.16 18.72 -3.77
C ARG A 231 28.22 17.72 -3.35
N GLU A 232 27.85 16.45 -3.17
CA GLU A 232 28.79 15.37 -2.89
C GLU A 232 29.75 15.16 -4.05
N ALA A 233 29.26 15.08 -5.29
CA ALA A 233 30.10 15.01 -6.49
C ALA A 233 31.03 16.22 -6.65
N GLN A 234 30.57 17.43 -6.30
CA GLN A 234 31.41 18.63 -6.28
C GLN A 234 32.48 18.57 -5.19
N ARG A 235 32.14 18.07 -3.99
CA ARG A 235 33.12 17.86 -2.91
C ARG A 235 34.15 16.82 -3.30
N GLU A 236 33.74 15.69 -3.87
CA GLU A 236 34.66 14.67 -4.38
C GLU A 236 35.55 15.22 -5.50
N ALA A 237 35.01 16.04 -6.41
CA ALA A 237 35.81 16.70 -7.44
C ALA A 237 36.81 17.72 -6.86
N GLN A 238 36.40 18.49 -5.83
CA GLN A 238 37.28 19.42 -5.11
C GLN A 238 38.35 18.68 -4.31
N GLU A 239 38.02 17.56 -3.65
CA GLU A 239 38.96 16.70 -2.94
C GLU A 239 39.96 16.07 -3.92
N ARG A 240 39.51 15.55 -5.07
CA ARG A 240 40.40 15.06 -6.13
C ARG A 240 41.30 16.17 -6.68
N SER A 241 40.77 17.37 -6.89
CA SER A 241 41.55 18.52 -7.32
C SER A 241 42.54 18.97 -6.26
N ARG A 242 42.17 18.89 -4.98
CA ARG A 242 43.04 19.24 -3.85
C ARG A 242 44.17 18.22 -3.72
N VAL A 243 43.88 16.92 -3.81
CA VAL A 243 44.90 15.85 -3.83
C VAL A 243 45.82 16.03 -5.03
N ALA A 244 45.29 16.30 -6.22
CA ALA A 244 46.12 16.59 -7.40
C ALA A 244 46.98 17.85 -7.20
N MET A 245 46.46 18.90 -6.54
CA MET A 245 47.26 20.08 -6.22
C MET A 245 48.32 19.77 -5.16
N GLU A 246 48.00 19.03 -4.10
CA GLU A 246 48.94 18.58 -3.07
C GLU A 246 50.04 17.69 -3.67
N GLU A 247 49.74 16.85 -4.66
CA GLU A 247 50.73 16.10 -5.45
C GLU A 247 51.59 17.03 -6.33
N THR A 248 51.00 18.07 -6.95
CA THR A 248 51.78 19.07 -7.70
C THR A 248 52.59 20.01 -6.79
N GLU A 249 52.12 20.26 -5.56
CA GLU A 249 52.82 21.04 -4.55
C GLU A 249 53.93 20.21 -3.94
N HIS A 250 53.75 18.91 -3.70
CA HIS A 250 54.83 18.00 -3.32
C HIS A 250 55.91 17.92 -4.39
N THR A 251 55.55 17.82 -5.68
CA THR A 251 56.55 17.84 -6.78
C THR A 251 57.19 19.22 -6.99
N LYS A 252 56.50 20.31 -6.66
CA LYS A 252 57.08 21.66 -6.63
C LYS A 252 57.90 21.92 -5.36
N GLU A 253 57.57 21.31 -4.23
CA GLU A 253 58.31 21.37 -2.97
C GLU A 253 59.56 20.52 -3.04
N GLU A 254 59.54 19.36 -3.70
CA GLU A 254 60.75 18.61 -4.05
C GLU A 254 61.69 19.48 -4.91
N ARG A 255 61.15 20.24 -5.87
CA ARG A 255 61.91 21.21 -6.69
C ARG A 255 62.29 22.50 -5.93
N ARG A 256 61.49 22.94 -4.94
CA ARG A 256 61.79 24.08 -4.06
C ARG A 256 62.70 23.69 -2.90
N VAL A 257 62.87 22.42 -2.58
CA VAL A 257 63.90 21.92 -1.64
C VAL A 257 65.24 21.84 -2.36
N GLU A 258 65.26 21.57 -3.67
CA GLU A 258 66.46 21.77 -4.51
C GLU A 258 66.78 23.25 -4.79
N ALA A 259 65.77 24.13 -4.90
CA ALA A 259 65.98 25.57 -5.14
C ALA A 259 65.96 26.44 -3.86
N GLY A 260 65.59 25.89 -2.71
CA GLY A 260 65.32 26.59 -1.45
C GLY A 260 66.53 26.73 -0.52
N MET A 261 67.74 26.64 -1.08
CA MET A 261 68.91 27.28 -0.48
C MET A 261 68.95 28.80 -0.75
N GLU A 262 68.10 29.35 -1.61
CA GLU A 262 68.16 30.76 -1.99
C GLU A 262 66.77 31.41 -1.97
N GLY A 263 66.57 32.42 -1.10
CA GLY A 263 65.42 33.33 -1.21
C GLY A 263 64.36 33.25 -0.12
N ARG A 264 64.75 33.35 1.16
CA ARG A 264 63.94 34.17 2.08
C ARG A 264 64.15 35.64 1.68
N ILE A 265 63.09 36.45 1.81
CA ILE A 265 63.03 37.94 1.83
C ILE A 265 62.13 38.47 0.69
N LEU A 266 60.87 38.84 1.03
CA LEU A 266 60.06 40.00 0.58
C LEU A 266 58.56 39.73 0.30
N GLU A 267 57.73 40.73 0.67
CA GLU A 267 56.27 40.92 0.43
C GLU A 267 55.34 40.20 1.43
N SER A 268 54.94 40.73 2.58
CA SER A 268 54.55 42.11 2.97
C SER A 268 53.39 42.71 2.16
N LEU A 269 52.27 42.92 2.86
CA LEU A 269 51.41 44.13 2.79
C LEU A 269 50.57 44.41 1.52
N ALA A 270 49.25 44.17 1.60
CA ALA A 270 48.17 45.04 1.06
C ALA A 270 46.79 44.50 1.52
N MET A 271 46.23 44.92 2.66
CA MET A 271 45.22 45.99 2.79
C MET A 271 44.33 46.22 1.55
N LEU A 272 43.00 46.06 1.73
CA LEU A 272 41.96 47.11 1.59
C LEU A 272 40.52 46.53 1.72
N GLN A 273 39.76 47.05 2.69
CA GLN A 273 38.28 47.11 2.73
C GLN A 273 37.78 48.25 1.76
N PRO A 274 36.48 48.66 1.60
CA PRO A 274 35.30 48.42 2.48
C PRO A 274 33.83 48.49 1.89
N GLN A 275 32.83 48.28 2.77
CA GLN A 275 31.39 48.75 2.80
C GLN A 275 30.40 48.26 1.70
N ALA A 276 29.07 48.14 1.83
CA ALA A 276 27.99 48.25 2.84
C ALA A 276 26.73 47.57 2.20
N PHE A 277 25.62 47.16 2.86
CA PHE A 277 24.47 48.00 3.28
C PHE A 277 23.37 47.12 3.95
N THR A 278 22.91 47.57 5.13
CA THR A 278 21.56 47.56 5.78
C THR A 278 20.59 46.34 5.79
N ALA A 279 20.05 46.11 6.99
CA ALA A 279 18.96 45.19 7.41
C ALA A 279 17.57 45.90 7.43
N PRO A 280 16.47 45.50 8.17
CA PRO A 280 16.09 44.25 8.89
C PRO A 280 14.55 43.88 8.85
N VAL A 281 14.10 42.96 9.75
CA VAL A 281 12.75 42.82 10.40
C VAL A 281 11.72 41.88 9.70
N ALA A 282 10.89 40.98 10.31
CA ALA A 282 10.45 40.66 11.67
C ALA A 282 9.98 39.17 11.81
N ARG A 283 9.74 38.75 13.06
CA ARG A 283 9.30 37.42 13.55
C ARG A 283 7.75 37.22 13.56
N LYS A 284 7.32 35.94 13.61
CA LYS A 284 5.97 35.34 13.87
C LYS A 284 5.45 35.62 15.33
N PRO A 285 4.32 35.10 15.91
CA PRO A 285 3.34 34.03 15.51
C PRO A 285 1.82 34.07 16.01
N ILE A 286 1.01 33.05 15.63
CA ILE A 286 -0.10 32.27 16.30
C ILE A 286 -1.52 32.85 16.69
N ALA A 287 -2.57 32.15 16.17
CA ALA A 287 -3.94 31.75 16.65
C ALA A 287 -5.03 32.71 17.20
N LYS A 288 -6.31 32.51 16.78
CA LYS A 288 -7.42 31.87 17.53
C LYS A 288 -8.79 31.99 16.82
N ALA A 289 -9.64 30.98 17.05
CA ALA A 289 -11.03 30.83 16.63
C ALA A 289 -12.03 31.59 17.51
N THR A 290 -13.24 31.87 16.99
CA THR A 290 -14.59 31.46 17.49
C THR A 290 -15.71 32.24 16.80
N PHE A 291 -16.73 31.53 16.31
CA PHE A 291 -18.09 31.99 16.01
C PHE A 291 -18.96 31.85 17.26
N ASP A 292 -20.02 32.66 17.41
CA ASP A 292 -21.17 32.28 18.25
C ASP A 292 -22.47 33.11 18.01
N TYR A 293 -23.57 32.34 17.93
CA TYR A 293 -25.02 32.53 18.18
C TYR A 293 -25.85 33.74 17.67
N THR A 294 -27.02 33.47 17.05
CA THR A 294 -28.33 33.28 17.75
C THR A 294 -29.50 33.16 16.76
N VAL A 295 -30.41 32.22 17.06
CA VAL A 295 -31.74 32.01 16.45
C VAL A 295 -32.79 32.68 17.35
N LYS A 296 -33.80 33.32 16.75
CA LYS A 296 -35.02 33.77 17.44
C LYS A 296 -36.27 33.18 16.76
N LEU A 297 -37.18 32.66 17.56
CA LEU A 297 -38.61 32.44 17.27
C LEU A 297 -39.42 33.06 18.42
N PRO A 298 -40.63 33.59 18.15
CA PRO A 298 -41.75 33.21 19.01
C PRO A 298 -43.13 33.09 18.32
N GLU A 299 -43.85 32.05 18.75
CA GLU A 299 -45.24 32.01 19.30
C GLU A 299 -46.50 32.40 18.51
N THR A 300 -47.61 31.85 19.05
CA THR A 300 -49.06 32.20 18.96
C THR A 300 -49.90 31.29 18.03
N MET A 301 -51.14 30.84 18.30
CA MET A 301 -52.17 31.04 19.34
C MET A 301 -53.04 29.77 19.51
N LEU A 302 -53.60 29.57 20.70
CA LEU A 302 -54.75 28.70 20.99
C LEU A 302 -55.88 29.60 21.54
N ALA A 303 -57.06 29.58 20.93
CA ALA A 303 -58.33 29.91 21.58
C ALA A 303 -59.56 29.67 20.68
N ASN A 304 -60.59 29.09 21.32
CA ASN A 304 -62.05 29.25 21.11
C ASN A 304 -62.78 28.32 20.12
N LEU A 305 -63.63 27.48 20.71
CA LEU A 305 -64.94 27.10 20.17
C LEU A 305 -65.86 26.74 21.35
N THR A 306 -66.81 27.61 21.64
CA THR A 306 -67.99 27.33 22.48
C THR A 306 -69.16 27.05 21.53
N TYR A 307 -69.84 25.92 21.74
CA TYR A 307 -71.09 25.56 21.05
C TYR A 307 -72.27 25.90 21.97
N ASP A 308 -73.27 26.59 21.40
CA ASP A 308 -74.61 26.75 21.95
C ASP A 308 -75.44 25.51 21.58
N GLU A 309 -76.04 24.85 22.58
CA GLU A 309 -77.09 23.84 22.39
C GLU A 309 -78.41 24.39 22.94
N GLU A 310 -79.29 24.82 22.04
CA GLU A 310 -80.74 24.92 22.29
C GLU A 310 -81.46 24.06 21.25
N SER A 311 -82.16 23.02 21.71
CA SER A 311 -83.40 22.57 21.07
C SER A 311 -84.21 21.73 22.06
N ASP A 312 -85.26 22.37 22.57
CA ASP A 312 -86.43 21.73 23.14
C ASP A 312 -87.29 21.18 22.00
N ASP A 313 -87.59 19.88 22.03
CA ASP A 313 -88.77 19.31 21.37
C ASP A 313 -89.31 18.18 22.28
N GLU A 314 -90.29 18.54 23.11
CA GLU A 314 -91.17 17.59 23.78
C GLU A 314 -92.29 17.16 22.83
N ASP A 315 -92.27 15.90 22.35
CA ASP A 315 -93.50 15.13 22.12
C ASP A 315 -93.20 13.66 21.73
N SER A 316 -93.15 12.77 22.72
CA SER A 316 -93.43 11.35 22.55
C SER A 316 -93.80 10.71 23.89
N GLY A 317 -94.80 9.82 23.86
CA GLY A 317 -95.48 9.21 25.03
C GLY A 317 -94.58 8.44 26.01
N PRO A 318 -95.14 7.87 27.09
CA PRO A 318 -94.40 7.49 28.29
C PRO A 318 -93.65 6.16 28.09
N VAL A 319 -92.56 6.21 27.34
CA VAL A 319 -91.38 5.41 27.67
C VAL A 319 -90.78 6.07 28.91
N ASP A 320 -90.46 5.30 29.94
CA ASP A 320 -89.90 5.83 31.19
C ASP A 320 -88.63 6.63 30.86
N ARG A 321 -88.72 7.96 30.81
CA ARG A 321 -87.67 8.86 30.28
C ARG A 321 -86.32 8.60 30.95
N ARG A 322 -86.33 8.11 32.20
CA ARG A 322 -85.14 7.73 32.95
C ARG A 322 -84.42 6.52 32.34
N ASP A 323 -85.13 5.46 32.02
CA ASP A 323 -84.53 4.25 31.42
C ASP A 323 -84.01 4.53 30.00
N TRP A 324 -84.71 5.38 29.25
CA TRP A 324 -84.26 5.81 27.92
C TRP A 324 -83.00 6.68 27.99
N ASN A 325 -82.97 7.67 28.87
CA ASN A 325 -81.80 8.53 29.05
C ASN A 325 -80.58 7.74 29.56
N LEU A 326 -80.79 6.73 30.41
CA LEU A 326 -79.73 5.83 30.85
C LEU A 326 -79.18 4.97 29.70
N LEU A 327 -80.04 4.43 28.83
CA LEU A 327 -79.62 3.66 27.66
C LEU A 327 -78.88 4.53 26.63
N VAL A 328 -79.37 5.75 26.40
CA VAL A 328 -78.71 6.71 25.49
C VAL A 328 -77.34 7.12 26.04
N ALA A 329 -77.23 7.38 27.35
CA ALA A 329 -75.95 7.70 28.00
C ALA A 329 -74.97 6.51 28.02
N GLU A 330 -75.45 5.27 28.23
CA GLU A 330 -74.61 4.06 28.13
C GLU A 330 -74.16 3.84 26.68
N LYS A 331 -75.04 4.09 25.69
CA LYS A 331 -74.71 4.00 24.27
C LYS A 331 -73.65 5.01 23.86
N THR A 332 -73.84 6.30 24.15
CA THR A 332 -72.86 7.34 23.80
C THR A 332 -71.54 7.14 24.51
N ARG A 333 -71.55 6.69 25.77
CA ARG A 333 -70.33 6.30 26.48
C ARG A 333 -69.58 5.17 25.77
N LEU A 334 -70.27 4.09 25.41
CA LEU A 334 -69.64 2.95 24.73
C LEU A 334 -69.20 3.30 23.30
N GLU A 335 -69.91 4.16 22.58
CA GLU A 335 -69.49 4.69 21.28
C GLU A 335 -68.19 5.51 21.41
N ASN A 336 -68.06 6.32 22.46
CA ASN A 336 -66.83 7.05 22.75
C ASN A 336 -65.68 6.09 23.12
N GLU A 337 -65.93 5.07 23.95
CA GLU A 337 -64.93 4.05 24.30
C GLU A 337 -64.46 3.28 23.04
N VAL A 338 -65.37 2.93 22.09
CA VAL A 338 -64.99 2.32 20.79
C VAL A 338 -64.11 3.25 19.96
N HIS A 339 -64.42 4.54 19.94
CA HIS A 339 -63.63 5.52 19.21
C HIS A 339 -62.25 5.68 19.82
N GLU A 340 -62.15 5.81 21.15
CA GLU A 340 -60.87 5.90 21.88
C GLU A 340 -60.00 4.66 21.64
N HIS A 341 -60.55 3.45 21.76
CA HIS A 341 -59.82 2.22 21.47
C HIS A 341 -59.42 2.11 19.99
N GLY A 342 -60.23 2.62 19.07
CA GLY A 342 -59.89 2.71 17.64
C GLY A 342 -58.71 3.65 17.38
N LEU A 343 -58.65 4.81 18.04
CA LEU A 343 -57.52 5.73 17.94
C LEU A 343 -56.23 5.11 18.48
N ILE A 344 -56.32 4.38 19.60
CA ILE A 344 -55.17 3.67 20.18
C ILE A 344 -54.66 2.56 19.23
N GLU A 345 -55.57 1.81 18.60
CA GLU A 345 -55.19 0.82 17.57
C GLU A 345 -54.44 1.46 16.40
N GLU A 346 -54.94 2.58 15.86
CA GLU A 346 -54.30 3.30 14.76
C GLU A 346 -52.91 3.84 15.13
N GLU A 347 -52.75 4.37 16.35
CA GLU A 347 -51.45 4.82 16.86
C GLU A 347 -50.45 3.67 17.01
N LEU A 348 -50.88 2.55 17.60
CA LEU A 348 -50.04 1.36 17.77
C LEU A 348 -49.66 0.72 16.43
N GLU A 349 -50.56 0.70 15.45
CA GLU A 349 -50.27 0.23 14.09
C GLU A 349 -49.23 1.13 13.39
N ALA A 350 -49.29 2.45 13.62
CA ALA A 350 -48.30 3.38 13.11
C ALA A 350 -46.91 3.17 13.75
N GLU A 351 -46.86 2.98 15.07
CA GLU A 351 -45.62 2.65 15.79
C GLU A 351 -45.03 1.32 15.31
N LEU A 352 -45.86 0.29 15.16
CA LEU A 352 -45.45 -1.02 14.68
C LEU A 352 -44.90 -0.96 13.25
N LYS A 353 -45.52 -0.15 12.40
CA LYS A 353 -44.99 0.11 11.05
C LYS A 353 -43.61 0.78 11.12
N GLN A 354 -43.43 1.78 11.99
CA GLN A 354 -42.14 2.44 12.16
C GLN A 354 -41.05 1.46 12.62
N VAL A 355 -41.36 0.60 13.60
CA VAL A 355 -40.43 -0.43 14.08
C VAL A 355 -40.06 -1.42 12.97
N ARG A 356 -41.02 -1.79 12.10
CA ARG A 356 -40.76 -2.65 10.93
C ARG A 356 -39.86 -1.97 9.90
N ASP A 357 -40.11 -0.70 9.60
CA ASP A 357 -39.30 0.09 8.66
C ASP A 357 -37.85 0.24 9.20
N ASP A 358 -37.68 0.48 10.51
CA ASP A 358 -36.37 0.57 11.16
C ASP A 358 -35.60 -0.77 11.12
N LEU A 359 -36.30 -1.90 11.33
CA LEU A 359 -35.72 -3.23 11.19
C LEU A 359 -35.27 -3.52 9.75
N GLU A 360 -36.06 -3.10 8.76
CA GLU A 360 -35.68 -3.24 7.35
C GLU A 360 -34.47 -2.36 7.00
N GLY A 361 -34.42 -1.14 7.53
CA GLY A 361 -33.25 -0.26 7.43
C GLY A 361 -31.98 -0.88 8.02
N GLN A 362 -32.05 -1.46 9.22
CA GLN A 362 -30.92 -2.17 9.84
C GLN A 362 -30.50 -3.42 9.05
N ARG A 363 -31.46 -4.17 8.48
CA ARG A 363 -31.18 -5.29 7.56
C ARG A 363 -30.49 -4.84 6.28
N GLY A 364 -30.85 -3.68 5.75
CA GLY A 364 -30.15 -3.03 4.64
C GLY A 364 -28.69 -2.75 5.00
N MET A 365 -28.46 -2.06 6.12
CA MET A 365 -27.10 -1.72 6.57
C MET A 365 -26.22 -2.96 6.84
N THR A 366 -26.78 -4.01 7.44
CA THR A 366 -26.03 -5.27 7.69
C THR A 366 -25.66 -5.99 6.39
N LYS A 367 -26.53 -5.97 5.37
CA LYS A 367 -26.18 -6.49 4.03
C LYS A 367 -25.06 -5.68 3.40
N GLU A 368 -25.14 -4.35 3.44
CA GLU A 368 -24.07 -3.47 2.91
C GLU A 368 -22.73 -3.73 3.63
N LEU A 369 -22.74 -3.83 4.96
CA LEU A 369 -21.53 -4.17 5.74
C LEU A 369 -20.96 -5.54 5.36
N ASN A 370 -21.81 -6.55 5.16
CA ASN A 370 -21.35 -7.87 4.70
C ASN A 370 -20.74 -7.81 3.29
N THR A 371 -21.36 -7.07 2.36
CA THR A 371 -20.77 -6.88 1.02
C THR A 371 -19.42 -6.16 1.08
N HIS A 372 -19.25 -5.18 1.97
CA HIS A 372 -17.96 -4.52 2.17
C HIS A 372 -16.92 -5.48 2.75
N LEU A 373 -17.31 -6.35 3.69
CA LEU A 373 -16.42 -7.39 4.23
C LEU A 373 -16.00 -8.40 3.16
N GLU A 374 -16.91 -8.82 2.28
CA GLU A 374 -16.60 -9.71 1.15
C GLU A 374 -15.62 -9.07 0.18
N ILE A 375 -15.82 -7.79 -0.17
CA ILE A 375 -14.89 -7.03 -1.02
C ILE A 375 -13.51 -6.96 -0.36
N LEU A 376 -13.43 -6.61 0.93
CA LEU A 376 -12.16 -6.53 1.65
C LEU A 376 -11.47 -7.90 1.75
N GLN A 377 -12.21 -8.99 1.89
CA GLN A 377 -11.66 -10.35 1.86
C GLN A 377 -11.11 -10.72 0.47
N ALA A 378 -11.82 -10.34 -0.60
CA ALA A 378 -11.36 -10.54 -1.97
C ALA A 378 -10.12 -9.68 -2.30
N GLU A 379 -10.06 -8.44 -1.81
CA GLU A 379 -8.88 -7.59 -1.93
C GLU A 379 -7.70 -8.17 -1.14
N ALA A 380 -7.93 -8.70 0.06
CA ALA A 380 -6.89 -9.35 0.84
C ALA A 380 -6.37 -10.64 0.17
N SER A 381 -7.25 -11.46 -0.42
CA SER A 381 -6.82 -12.67 -1.13
C SER A 381 -6.02 -12.34 -2.40
N THR A 382 -6.49 -11.37 -3.19
CA THR A 382 -5.76 -10.92 -4.40
C THR A 382 -4.42 -10.27 -4.04
N GLN A 383 -4.32 -9.53 -2.94
CA GLN A 383 -3.04 -9.03 -2.45
C GLN A 383 -2.11 -10.16 -1.99
N ALA A 384 -2.64 -11.18 -1.31
CA ALA A 384 -1.85 -12.34 -0.90
C ALA A 384 -1.32 -13.14 -2.11
N GLU A 385 -2.13 -13.29 -3.16
CA GLU A 385 -1.70 -13.91 -4.43
C GLU A 385 -0.59 -13.09 -5.12
N LYS A 386 -0.74 -11.76 -5.18
CA LYS A 386 0.31 -10.87 -5.71
C LYS A 386 1.61 -10.99 -4.91
N GLN A 387 1.52 -11.08 -3.58
CA GLN A 387 2.70 -11.29 -2.74
C GLN A 387 3.37 -12.64 -3.00
N ARG A 388 2.60 -13.72 -3.14
CA ARG A 388 3.14 -15.04 -3.50
C ARG A 388 3.83 -15.02 -4.86
N ALA A 389 3.22 -14.40 -5.87
CA ALA A 389 3.83 -14.26 -7.19
C ALA A 389 5.16 -13.49 -7.14
N LEU A 390 5.23 -12.41 -6.35
CA LEU A 390 6.48 -11.66 -6.12
C LEU A 390 7.52 -12.49 -5.34
N GLU A 391 7.10 -13.31 -4.36
CA GLU A 391 8.00 -14.21 -3.65
C GLU A 391 8.56 -15.32 -4.56
N GLU A 392 7.74 -15.86 -5.45
CA GLU A 392 8.15 -16.83 -6.48
C GLU A 392 9.12 -16.22 -7.50
N GLU A 393 8.86 -14.99 -7.98
CA GLU A 393 9.77 -14.26 -8.87
C GLU A 393 11.11 -13.95 -8.18
N ASN A 394 11.07 -13.51 -6.92
CA ASN A 394 12.27 -13.28 -6.12
C ASN A 394 13.04 -14.59 -5.86
N ALA A 395 12.35 -15.71 -5.64
CA ALA A 395 13.00 -17.00 -5.50
C ALA A 395 13.66 -17.46 -6.81
N ALA A 396 12.98 -17.26 -7.94
CA ALA A 396 13.51 -17.59 -9.27
C ALA A 396 14.75 -16.75 -9.61
N THR A 397 14.71 -15.44 -9.38
CA THR A 397 15.86 -14.54 -9.60
C THR A 397 17.03 -14.86 -8.67
N GLN A 398 16.77 -15.22 -7.41
CA GLN A 398 17.82 -15.69 -6.49
C GLN A 398 18.44 -17.02 -6.94
N ALA A 399 17.63 -17.95 -7.44
CA ALA A 399 18.12 -19.21 -8.01
C ALA A 399 18.99 -18.96 -9.26
N GLU A 400 18.58 -18.08 -10.16
CA GLU A 400 19.36 -17.70 -11.34
C GLU A 400 20.70 -17.05 -10.94
N LEU A 401 20.69 -16.13 -9.98
CA LEU A 401 21.92 -15.52 -9.45
C LEU A 401 22.84 -16.55 -8.78
N ALA A 402 22.29 -17.52 -8.06
CA ALA A 402 23.07 -18.60 -7.46
C ALA A 402 23.71 -19.49 -8.54
N GLN A 403 22.98 -19.79 -9.62
CA GLN A 403 23.50 -20.56 -10.74
C GLN A 403 24.60 -19.81 -11.48
N ARG A 404 24.40 -18.52 -11.80
CA ARG A 404 25.45 -17.67 -12.39
C ARG A 404 26.71 -17.59 -11.51
N ARG A 405 26.55 -17.58 -10.18
CA ARG A 405 27.68 -17.63 -9.24
C ARG A 405 28.42 -18.97 -9.30
N ALA A 406 27.69 -20.09 -9.39
CA ALA A 406 28.28 -21.41 -9.56
C ALA A 406 29.04 -21.54 -10.89
N ASP A 407 28.46 -21.03 -11.98
CA ASP A 407 29.07 -21.03 -13.31
C ASP A 407 30.34 -20.17 -13.34
N ASN A 408 30.30 -18.97 -12.76
CA ASN A 408 31.50 -18.12 -12.61
C ASN A 408 32.58 -18.78 -11.76
N ALA A 409 32.22 -19.45 -10.66
CA ALA A 409 33.18 -20.16 -9.84
C ALA A 409 33.84 -21.33 -10.60
N LYS A 410 33.08 -22.04 -11.43
CA LYS A 410 33.60 -23.07 -12.32
C LYS A 410 34.55 -22.49 -13.36
N ALA A 411 34.16 -21.40 -14.03
CA ALA A 411 35.00 -20.71 -15.00
C ALA A 411 36.32 -20.21 -14.40
N LEU A 412 36.31 -19.69 -13.16
CA LEU A 412 37.53 -19.30 -12.45
C LEU A 412 38.41 -20.49 -12.10
N LYS A 413 37.82 -21.64 -11.72
CA LYS A 413 38.57 -22.88 -11.47
C LYS A 413 39.22 -23.40 -12.74
N ASP A 414 38.48 -23.41 -13.85
CA ASP A 414 38.96 -23.82 -15.16
C ASP A 414 40.05 -22.86 -15.67
N GLY A 415 39.89 -21.54 -15.46
CA GLY A 415 40.91 -20.53 -15.73
C GLY A 415 42.20 -20.74 -14.94
N ARG A 416 42.11 -20.98 -13.63
CA ARG A 416 43.28 -21.33 -12.80
C ARG A 416 43.95 -22.63 -13.23
N ALA A 417 43.18 -23.63 -13.66
CA ALA A 417 43.72 -24.88 -14.19
C ALA A 417 44.48 -24.66 -15.51
N LEU A 418 43.99 -23.77 -16.37
CA LEU A 418 44.70 -23.37 -17.59
C LEU A 418 45.98 -22.58 -17.28
N GLU A 419 45.94 -21.64 -16.32
CA GLU A 419 47.15 -20.93 -15.86
C GLU A 419 48.19 -21.89 -15.28
N ALA A 420 47.76 -22.89 -14.51
CA ALA A 420 48.65 -23.94 -14.00
C ALA A 420 49.28 -24.77 -15.13
N LYS A 421 48.52 -25.12 -16.18
CA LYS A 421 49.07 -25.80 -17.37
C LYS A 421 50.03 -24.93 -18.16
N LEU A 422 49.74 -23.64 -18.30
CA LEU A 422 50.61 -22.69 -19.01
C LEU A 422 51.91 -22.45 -18.24
N THR A 423 51.85 -22.35 -16.91
CA THR A 423 53.06 -22.23 -16.07
C THR A 423 53.90 -23.50 -16.13
N GLN A 424 53.30 -24.69 -16.03
CA GLN A 424 54.01 -25.96 -16.24
C GLN A 424 54.65 -26.04 -17.64
N GLY A 425 53.96 -25.61 -18.69
CA GLY A 425 54.51 -25.55 -20.04
C GLY A 425 55.67 -24.56 -20.20
N ARG A 426 55.63 -23.42 -19.50
CA ARG A 426 56.75 -22.45 -19.44
C ARG A 426 57.93 -23.00 -18.65
N GLU A 427 57.70 -23.64 -17.52
CA GLU A 427 58.76 -24.26 -16.73
C GLU A 427 59.44 -25.41 -17.50
N ALA A 428 58.66 -26.21 -18.22
CA ALA A 428 59.19 -27.26 -19.10
C ALA A 428 60.04 -26.68 -20.23
N SER A 429 59.56 -25.64 -20.92
CA SER A 429 60.33 -25.01 -22.01
C SER A 429 61.57 -24.26 -21.51
N GLU A 430 61.51 -23.63 -20.33
CA GLU A 430 62.68 -23.03 -19.67
C GLU A 430 63.71 -24.10 -19.27
N ALA A 431 63.26 -25.28 -18.81
CA ALA A 431 64.14 -26.40 -18.51
C ALA A 431 64.82 -26.94 -19.78
N GLU A 432 64.06 -27.13 -20.86
CA GLU A 432 64.61 -27.53 -22.17
C GLU A 432 65.64 -26.51 -22.69
N LEU A 433 65.35 -25.21 -22.56
CA LEU A 433 66.29 -24.15 -22.95
C LEU A 433 67.54 -24.12 -22.08
N LYS A 434 67.44 -24.38 -20.78
CA LYS A 434 68.60 -24.50 -19.88
C LYS A 434 69.45 -25.72 -20.24
N GLU A 435 68.82 -26.85 -20.54
CA GLU A 435 69.52 -28.06 -20.95
C GLU A 435 70.21 -27.87 -22.31
N ALA A 436 69.54 -27.26 -23.30
CA ALA A 436 70.12 -26.93 -24.59
C ALA A 436 71.31 -25.97 -24.45
N ARG A 437 71.22 -24.96 -23.58
CA ARG A 437 72.35 -24.07 -23.26
C ARG A 437 73.51 -24.81 -22.61
N ALA A 438 73.23 -25.70 -21.66
CA ALA A 438 74.26 -26.50 -21.01
C ALA A 438 74.99 -27.42 -22.02
N ARG A 439 74.26 -28.03 -22.95
CA ARG A 439 74.83 -28.83 -24.05
C ARG A 439 75.71 -27.97 -24.97
N LEU A 440 75.22 -26.81 -25.40
CA LEU A 440 76.01 -25.87 -26.20
C LEU A 440 77.28 -25.38 -25.47
N ASP A 441 77.19 -25.13 -24.17
CA ASP A 441 78.34 -24.74 -23.35
C ASP A 441 79.37 -25.87 -23.23
N THR A 442 78.94 -27.13 -23.15
CA THR A 442 79.84 -28.28 -23.18
C THR A 442 80.51 -28.45 -24.54
N GLU A 443 79.74 -28.35 -25.63
CA GLU A 443 80.27 -28.40 -27.00
C GLU A 443 81.28 -27.26 -27.24
N LEU A 444 80.97 -26.03 -26.81
CA LEU A 444 81.90 -24.90 -26.90
C LEU A 444 83.19 -25.11 -26.11
N ARG A 445 83.12 -25.75 -24.93
CA ARG A 445 84.32 -26.08 -24.14
C ARG A 445 85.16 -27.15 -24.82
N GLU A 446 84.53 -28.16 -25.42
CA GLU A 446 85.22 -29.20 -26.18
C GLU A 446 85.88 -28.63 -27.43
N LEU A 447 85.18 -27.78 -28.18
CA LEU A 447 85.75 -27.07 -29.33
C LEU A 447 86.91 -26.15 -28.91
N LYS A 448 86.80 -25.43 -27.79
CA LYS A 448 87.92 -24.62 -27.26
C LYS A 448 89.11 -25.47 -26.86
N ARG A 449 88.90 -26.66 -26.29
CA ARG A 449 89.98 -27.61 -25.94
C ARG A 449 90.62 -28.19 -27.19
N ALA A 450 89.84 -28.59 -28.18
CA ALA A 450 90.32 -29.08 -29.47
C ALA A 450 91.16 -28.01 -30.19
N ALA A 451 90.63 -26.78 -30.30
CA ALA A 451 91.35 -25.65 -30.86
C ALA A 451 92.64 -25.32 -30.10
N ALA A 452 92.63 -25.37 -28.75
CA ALA A 452 93.84 -25.17 -27.95
C ALA A 452 94.88 -26.29 -28.16
N ALA A 453 94.43 -27.54 -28.34
CA ALA A 453 95.31 -28.67 -28.64
C ALA A 453 95.92 -28.56 -30.04
N GLU A 454 95.14 -28.15 -31.05
CA GLU A 454 95.64 -27.85 -32.40
C GLU A 454 96.65 -26.70 -32.38
N ILE A 455 96.35 -25.60 -31.67
CA ILE A 455 97.30 -24.49 -31.51
C ILE A 455 98.59 -24.96 -30.81
N ALA A 456 98.50 -25.84 -29.81
CA ALA A 456 99.66 -26.40 -29.13
C ALA A 456 100.48 -27.33 -30.05
N ALA A 457 99.81 -28.14 -30.87
CA ALA A 457 100.44 -29.00 -31.88
C ALA A 457 101.15 -28.16 -32.94
N LEU A 458 100.47 -27.15 -33.50
CA LEU A 458 101.05 -26.21 -34.46
C LEU A 458 102.23 -25.44 -33.88
N LYS A 459 102.16 -25.00 -32.61
CA LYS A 459 103.31 -24.37 -31.93
C LYS A 459 104.49 -25.33 -31.75
N LYS A 460 104.23 -26.61 -31.50
CA LYS A 460 105.27 -27.63 -31.36
C LYS A 460 105.90 -27.98 -32.70
N GLU A 461 105.12 -28.05 -33.77
CA GLU A 461 105.60 -28.20 -35.15
C GLU A 461 106.41 -26.98 -35.58
N LEU A 462 105.93 -25.77 -35.30
CA LEU A 462 106.66 -24.53 -35.55
C LEU A 462 108.00 -24.51 -34.79
N ALA A 463 108.02 -24.86 -33.51
CA ALA A 463 109.25 -24.95 -32.73
C ALA A 463 110.20 -26.06 -33.25
N ALA A 464 109.66 -27.16 -33.79
CA ALA A 464 110.46 -28.23 -34.40
C ALA A 464 111.06 -27.79 -35.75
N GLU A 465 110.32 -27.07 -36.56
CA GLU A 465 110.80 -26.47 -37.81
C GLU A 465 111.79 -25.33 -37.55
N GLU A 466 111.55 -24.48 -36.55
CA GLU A 466 112.51 -23.48 -36.07
C GLU A 466 113.80 -24.14 -35.56
N ALA A 467 113.72 -25.28 -34.87
CA ALA A 467 114.90 -26.03 -34.44
C ALA A 467 115.65 -26.72 -35.60
N LYS A 468 114.93 -27.15 -36.65
CA LYS A 468 115.54 -27.67 -37.89
C LYS A 468 116.21 -26.54 -38.68
N ALA A 469 115.55 -25.39 -38.81
CA ALA A 469 116.10 -24.18 -39.41
C ALA A 469 117.34 -23.70 -38.64
N ALA A 470 117.31 -23.67 -37.31
CA ALA A 470 118.46 -23.32 -36.46
C ALA A 470 119.62 -24.33 -36.57
N LYS A 471 119.34 -25.61 -36.82
CA LYS A 471 120.37 -26.63 -37.13
C LYS A 471 120.90 -26.50 -38.56
N ALA A 472 120.07 -26.09 -39.51
CA ALA A 472 120.48 -25.78 -40.87
C ALA A 472 121.36 -24.52 -40.91
N THR A 473 121.00 -23.45 -40.17
CA THR A 473 121.81 -22.23 -40.07
C THR A 473 123.13 -22.48 -39.33
N LYS A 474 123.16 -23.29 -38.26
CA LYS A 474 124.44 -23.72 -37.65
C LYS A 474 125.30 -24.60 -38.57
N ARG A 475 124.69 -25.39 -39.46
CA ARG A 475 125.43 -26.13 -40.48
C ARG A 475 125.96 -25.23 -41.60
N VAL A 476 125.24 -24.16 -41.94
CA VAL A 476 125.66 -23.13 -42.90
C VAL A 476 126.76 -22.23 -42.32
N GLU A 477 126.66 -21.83 -41.05
CA GLU A 477 127.73 -21.11 -40.33
C GLU A 477 128.99 -21.98 -40.18
N SER A 478 128.85 -23.28 -39.91
CA SER A 478 130.01 -24.21 -39.88
C SER A 478 130.61 -24.55 -41.25
N ARG A 479 129.95 -24.16 -42.36
CA ARG A 479 130.46 -24.26 -43.74
C ARG A 479 130.88 -22.91 -44.32
N GLN A 480 130.74 -21.81 -43.56
CA GLN A 480 131.04 -20.45 -44.02
C GLN A 480 132.50 -20.00 -43.80
N ASP A 481 133.33 -20.79 -43.11
CA ASP A 481 134.75 -20.48 -42.89
C ASP A 481 135.72 -21.18 -43.86
N ARG A 482 135.22 -21.92 -44.85
CA ARG A 482 136.05 -22.44 -45.94
C ARG A 482 135.33 -22.27 -47.27
N GLU A 483 135.97 -21.48 -48.13
CA GLU A 483 135.78 -21.37 -49.57
C GLU A 483 135.08 -20.11 -50.10
N SER A 484 135.84 -19.51 -51.01
CA SER A 484 135.75 -18.23 -51.65
C SER A 484 134.86 -18.26 -52.90
N SER A 485 134.22 -17.12 -53.17
CA SER A 485 133.92 -16.55 -54.49
C SER A 485 133.50 -17.50 -55.64
N SER A 486 132.19 -17.63 -55.87
CA SER A 486 131.53 -17.47 -57.20
C SER A 486 130.16 -18.17 -57.34
N GLN A 487 129.65 -18.88 -56.34
CA GLN A 487 128.29 -19.49 -56.38
C GLN A 487 127.21 -18.76 -55.55
N ARG A 488 127.58 -17.68 -54.84
CA ARG A 488 126.67 -16.96 -53.90
C ARG A 488 125.51 -16.16 -54.51
N ALA A 489 125.45 -15.98 -55.84
CA ALA A 489 124.33 -15.27 -56.46
C ALA A 489 123.19 -16.21 -56.92
N VAL A 490 123.48 -17.49 -57.16
CA VAL A 490 122.50 -18.44 -57.73
C VAL A 490 121.75 -19.21 -56.65
N GLU A 491 122.42 -19.58 -55.55
CA GLU A 491 121.75 -20.28 -54.44
C GLU A 491 120.85 -19.35 -53.61
N VAL A 492 121.16 -18.05 -53.54
CA VAL A 492 120.31 -17.07 -52.83
C VAL A 492 118.99 -16.82 -53.59
N ALA A 493 119.00 -16.87 -54.93
CA ALA A 493 117.78 -16.74 -55.73
C ALA A 493 116.86 -17.97 -55.60
N ALA A 494 117.43 -19.18 -55.62
CA ALA A 494 116.66 -20.42 -55.47
C ALA A 494 116.05 -20.57 -54.05
N VAL A 495 116.78 -20.17 -53.01
CA VAL A 495 116.27 -20.22 -51.63
C VAL A 495 115.19 -19.16 -51.39
N LEU A 496 115.27 -17.98 -52.03
CA LEU A 496 114.21 -16.98 -51.94
C LEU A 496 112.93 -17.40 -52.70
N GLU A 497 113.04 -18.11 -53.82
CA GLU A 497 111.87 -18.71 -54.50
C GLU A 497 111.19 -19.80 -53.65
N GLU A 498 111.96 -20.67 -52.98
CA GLU A 498 111.38 -21.69 -52.08
C GLU A 498 110.74 -21.06 -50.82
N VAL A 499 111.33 -20.02 -50.25
CA VAL A 499 110.76 -19.31 -49.09
C VAL A 499 109.51 -18.52 -49.47
N VAL A 500 109.46 -17.89 -50.65
CA VAL A 500 108.26 -17.20 -51.15
C VAL A 500 107.16 -18.19 -51.54
N ALA A 501 107.50 -19.34 -52.14
CA ALA A 501 106.53 -20.39 -52.43
C ALA A 501 105.97 -21.02 -51.14
N ALA A 502 106.80 -21.24 -50.12
CA ALA A 502 106.37 -21.74 -48.81
C ALA A 502 105.50 -20.70 -48.07
N ALA A 503 105.82 -19.41 -48.15
CA ALA A 503 105.02 -18.33 -47.57
C ALA A 503 103.67 -18.17 -48.28
N CYS A 504 103.62 -18.28 -49.61
CA CYS A 504 102.37 -18.28 -50.38
C CYS A 504 101.51 -19.52 -50.12
N ALA A 505 102.11 -20.70 -49.92
CA ALA A 505 101.38 -21.92 -49.56
C ALA A 505 100.82 -21.88 -48.12
N ALA A 506 101.48 -21.19 -47.20
CA ALA A 506 101.02 -20.99 -45.82
C ALA A 506 99.91 -19.93 -45.69
N LEU A 507 99.75 -19.03 -46.67
CA LEU A 507 98.69 -18.01 -46.73
C LEU A 507 97.39 -18.48 -47.41
N VAL A 508 97.40 -19.66 -48.05
CA VAL A 508 96.27 -20.25 -48.78
C VAL A 508 95.58 -21.40 -48.01
N LYS A 509 96.09 -21.80 -46.85
CA LYS A 509 95.38 -22.61 -45.85
C LYS A 509 94.96 -21.72 -44.69
#